data_AF-A0A913ZTP9-F1
#
_entry.id   AF-A0A913ZTP9-F1
#
_cell.length_a   1.000
_cell.length_b   1.000
_cell.length_c   1.000
_cell.angle_alpha   90.00
_cell.angle_beta   90.00
_cell.angle_gamma   90.00
#
_symmetry.space_group_name_H-M   'P 1'
#
loop_
_entity.id
_entity.type
_entity.pdbx_description
1 polymer ?
#
loop_
_entity_poly.entity_id
_entity_poly.type
_entity_poly.pdbx_seq_one_letter_code
_entity_poly.pdbx_strand_id
1 'polypeptide(L)'
;MYKLDLPIDLKEAAAIERRRNKELERQNRIFNSKVRTIGIDVQAIKEQVHDRGLQEQREQHRHEAFASDMIRNDKISELLTRRREQDQHNLNKALNEFRDLHQQPDARREWDLNDPEAKKKDKPARVSDDDPRCGISGAQKFDGEDLNSKARQKLMQEQMREWTRRQAEEKKRQKAHQKEADRLYDLHRREADERAMALATAEEDCRRAINEAMRDYNKSLADEQAEKARLAEQQALDDNFTEMANQVNGDMLTENPDVAESAFGPHRVITDRWKGMSPEQLEEIRRIQELQRQEKKRIKEDEEERDKEWEKQRLFDARSGLLMEREGDRIRKGLEKEQVASNTRLAAEQKSNQEYMDSEVYTNRPTAAYFQQWNTTSR
;
A
#
# COMPACT_ATOMS: atom_id res chain seq x y z
N MET A 1 221.38 -10.20 120.32
CA MET A 1 221.98 -11.04 119.25
C MET A 1 221.79 -10.35 117.92
N TYR A 2 222.78 -10.50 117.05
CA TYR A 2 223.06 -9.76 115.82
C TYR A 2 221.87 -9.48 114.89
N LYS A 3 221.80 -8.24 114.35
CA LYS A 3 220.97 -7.86 113.20
C LYS A 3 221.78 -8.06 111.92
N LEU A 4 221.23 -8.79 110.95
CA LEU A 4 221.71 -8.85 109.57
C LEU A 4 220.52 -8.54 108.65
N ASP A 5 220.68 -7.49 107.85
CA ASP A 5 219.65 -6.91 106.97
C ASP A 5 219.70 -7.50 105.53
N LEU A 6 218.51 -7.73 104.96
CA LEU A 6 218.17 -8.32 103.66
C LEU A 6 218.27 -7.33 102.47
N PRO A 7 218.18 -7.79 101.20
CA PRO A 7 217.71 -6.99 100.06
C PRO A 7 216.21 -7.22 99.75
N ILE A 8 215.47 -6.13 99.44
CA ILE A 8 213.99 -6.05 99.31
C ILE A 8 213.54 -6.09 97.82
N ASP A 9 212.47 -6.84 97.50
CA ASP A 9 211.84 -6.97 96.16
C ASP A 9 210.96 -5.75 95.78
N LEU A 10 211.33 -5.07 94.69
CA LEU A 10 210.70 -3.84 94.20
C LEU A 10 209.25 -4.02 93.73
N LYS A 11 208.86 -5.21 93.24
CA LYS A 11 207.51 -5.43 92.67
C LYS A 11 206.46 -5.55 93.77
N GLU A 12 206.81 -6.22 94.87
CA GLU A 12 206.01 -6.21 96.09
C GLU A 12 205.91 -4.81 96.65
N ALA A 13 207.01 -4.05 96.71
CA ALA A 13 206.99 -2.66 97.19
C ALA A 13 206.03 -1.78 96.37
N ALA A 14 206.04 -1.87 95.03
CA ALA A 14 205.12 -1.09 94.18
C ALA A 14 203.65 -1.52 94.29
N ALA A 15 203.38 -2.82 94.45
CA ALA A 15 202.02 -3.32 94.69
C ALA A 15 201.50 -2.88 96.06
N ILE A 16 202.36 -2.93 97.09
CA ILE A 16 202.07 -2.42 98.44
C ILE A 16 201.82 -0.93 98.36
N GLU A 17 202.66 -0.14 97.69
CA GLU A 17 202.44 1.30 97.49
C GLU A 17 201.13 1.59 96.76
N ARG A 18 200.80 0.87 95.68
CA ARG A 18 199.52 1.06 94.98
C ARG A 18 198.33 0.77 95.89
N ARG A 19 198.44 -0.27 96.73
CA ARG A 19 197.44 -0.62 97.74
C ARG A 19 197.37 0.46 98.81
N ARG A 20 198.52 1.00 99.24
CA ARG A 20 198.64 2.09 100.21
C ARG A 20 198.06 3.40 99.67
N ASN A 21 198.30 3.73 98.40
CA ASN A 21 197.77 4.91 97.72
C ASN A 21 196.26 4.79 97.49
N LYS A 22 195.77 3.63 97.05
CA LYS A 22 194.33 3.37 96.98
C LYS A 22 193.68 3.43 98.36
N GLU A 23 194.35 2.91 99.39
CA GLU A 23 193.87 3.00 100.77
C GLU A 23 193.93 4.44 101.27
N LEU A 24 194.92 5.25 100.90
CA LEU A 24 195.01 6.69 101.19
C LEU A 24 193.90 7.48 100.50
N GLU A 25 193.65 7.26 99.21
CA GLU A 25 192.53 7.86 98.47
C GLU A 25 191.17 7.40 99.02
N ARG A 26 191.09 6.17 99.52
CA ARG A 26 189.90 5.63 100.19
C ARG A 26 189.74 6.23 101.59
N GLN A 27 190.80 6.36 102.36
CA GLN A 27 190.83 7.00 103.67
C GLN A 27 190.41 8.47 103.55
N ASN A 28 190.92 9.19 102.55
CA ASN A 28 190.50 10.56 102.25
C ASN A 28 189.00 10.68 101.99
N ARG A 29 188.35 9.64 101.46
CA ARG A 29 186.87 9.61 101.26
C ARG A 29 186.11 9.13 102.50
N ILE A 30 186.65 8.17 103.25
CA ILE A 30 185.98 7.56 104.42
C ILE A 30 186.07 8.46 105.66
N PHE A 31 187.21 9.09 105.90
CA PHE A 31 187.40 9.99 107.03
C PHE A 31 186.84 11.39 106.78
N ASN A 32 186.69 11.81 105.52
CA ASN A 32 185.96 13.02 105.18
C ASN A 32 184.46 12.78 105.36
N SER A 33 183.93 13.17 106.52
CA SER A 33 182.52 13.00 106.86
C SER A 33 181.59 13.57 105.78
N LYS A 34 181.95 14.69 105.14
CA LYS A 34 181.13 15.35 104.12
C LYS A 34 181.02 14.53 102.83
N VAL A 35 182.12 13.93 102.38
CA VAL A 35 182.12 13.05 101.18
C VAL A 35 181.41 11.73 101.49
N ARG A 36 181.52 11.22 102.71
CA ARG A 36 180.85 9.98 103.12
C ARG A 36 179.33 10.15 103.26
N THR A 37 178.87 11.33 103.70
CA THR A 37 177.44 11.61 103.87
C THR A 37 176.79 12.10 102.57
N ILE A 38 177.47 12.92 101.75
CA ILE A 38 176.88 13.59 100.56
C ILE A 38 177.88 13.71 99.39
N GLY A 39 178.78 12.73 99.21
CA GLY A 39 179.73 12.73 98.09
C GLY A 39 179.03 12.44 96.77
N ILE A 40 178.96 13.44 95.89
CA ILE A 40 178.29 13.36 94.59
C ILE A 40 179.21 13.93 93.50
N ASP A 41 179.33 13.22 92.38
CA ASP A 41 180.04 13.70 91.19
C ASP A 41 179.14 14.65 90.38
N VAL A 42 179.33 15.95 90.62
CA VAL A 42 178.52 16.99 90.00
C VAL A 42 178.76 17.08 88.48
N GLN A 43 179.96 16.72 87.98
CA GLN A 43 180.27 16.80 86.55
C GLN A 43 179.58 15.66 85.79
N ALA A 44 179.71 14.42 86.27
CA ALA A 44 179.04 13.27 85.66
C ALA A 44 177.51 13.41 85.68
N ILE A 45 176.94 13.94 86.77
CA ILE A 45 175.49 14.21 86.83
C ILE A 45 175.09 15.31 85.84
N LYS A 46 175.89 16.36 85.65
CA LYS A 46 175.61 17.40 84.64
C LYS A 46 175.59 16.83 83.23
N GLU A 47 176.53 15.94 82.89
CA GLU A 47 176.53 15.24 81.59
C GLU A 47 175.32 14.32 81.43
N GLN A 48 174.96 13.54 82.45
CA GLN A 48 173.75 12.71 82.43
C GLN A 48 172.46 13.54 82.26
N VAL A 49 172.37 14.69 82.94
CA VAL A 49 171.25 15.63 82.79
C VAL A 49 171.21 16.21 81.37
N HIS A 50 172.37 16.56 80.79
CA HIS A 50 172.47 17.04 79.43
C HIS A 50 172.02 15.97 78.41
N ASP A 51 172.53 14.74 78.51
CA ASP A 51 172.18 13.63 77.62
C ASP A 51 170.70 13.26 77.70
N ARG A 52 170.15 13.24 78.92
CA ARG A 52 168.71 13.07 79.14
C ARG A 52 167.91 14.19 78.49
N GLY A 53 168.34 15.44 78.64
CA GLY A 53 167.70 16.58 77.97
C GLY A 53 167.73 16.46 76.44
N LEU A 54 168.84 15.96 75.88
CA LEU A 54 169.00 15.75 74.44
C LEU A 54 168.16 14.58 73.92
N GLN A 55 167.95 13.54 74.74
CA GLN A 55 167.02 12.45 74.46
C GLN A 55 165.58 12.93 74.52
N GLU A 56 165.20 13.67 75.57
CA GLU A 56 163.87 14.27 75.72
C GLU A 56 163.54 15.19 74.53
N GLN A 57 164.50 16.01 74.06
CA GLN A 57 164.32 16.82 72.84
C GLN A 57 164.11 15.99 71.58
N ARG A 58 164.87 14.89 71.38
CA ARG A 58 164.65 13.98 70.24
C ARG A 58 163.29 13.31 70.28
N GLU A 59 162.86 12.87 71.45
CA GLU A 59 161.53 12.29 71.65
C GLU A 59 160.44 13.32 71.39
N GLN A 60 160.58 14.55 71.89
CA GLN A 60 159.69 15.67 71.61
C GLN A 60 159.58 15.94 70.11
N HIS A 61 160.70 16.09 69.39
CA HIS A 61 160.69 16.29 67.94
C HIS A 61 160.05 15.12 67.17
N ARG A 62 160.25 13.88 67.62
CA ARG A 62 159.60 12.71 67.03
C ARG A 62 158.09 12.74 67.27
N HIS A 63 157.66 13.09 68.47
CA HIS A 63 156.24 13.25 68.81
C HIS A 63 155.60 14.39 68.03
N GLU A 64 156.29 15.53 67.87
CA GLU A 64 155.86 16.65 67.04
C GLU A 64 155.72 16.26 65.57
N ALA A 65 156.67 15.52 65.02
CA ALA A 65 156.59 15.00 63.65
C ALA A 65 155.37 14.08 63.45
N PHE A 66 155.15 13.12 64.34
CA PHE A 66 153.96 12.26 64.27
C PHE A 66 152.65 13.01 64.47
N ALA A 67 152.62 14.01 65.37
CA ALA A 67 151.46 14.87 65.53
C ALA A 67 151.17 15.67 64.25
N SER A 68 152.21 16.18 63.59
CA SER A 68 152.08 16.91 62.32
C SER A 68 151.54 16.02 61.18
N ASP A 69 152.01 14.77 61.09
CA ASP A 69 151.52 13.79 60.12
C ASP A 69 150.08 13.35 60.43
N MET A 70 149.72 13.22 61.71
CA MET A 70 148.35 12.92 62.12
C MET A 70 147.40 14.04 61.69
N ILE A 71 147.76 15.31 61.92
CA ILE A 71 146.98 16.48 61.47
C ILE A 71 146.86 16.49 59.95
N ARG A 72 147.94 16.18 59.23
CA ARG A 72 147.92 16.11 57.76
C ARG A 72 146.99 15.01 57.26
N ASN A 73 147.06 13.81 57.83
CA ASN A 73 146.21 12.68 57.43
C ASN A 73 144.74 12.93 57.77
N ASP A 74 144.44 13.52 58.92
CA ASP A 74 143.08 13.90 59.31
C ASP A 74 142.48 14.90 58.31
N LYS A 75 143.27 15.92 57.91
CA LYS A 75 142.86 16.87 56.87
C LYS A 75 142.61 16.22 55.52
N ILE A 76 143.42 15.23 55.12
CA ILE A 76 143.21 14.46 53.89
C ILE A 76 141.91 13.66 53.98
N SER A 77 141.66 12.98 55.10
CA SER A 77 140.42 12.21 55.33
C SER A 77 139.19 13.11 55.30
N GLU A 78 139.23 14.31 55.89
CA GLU A 78 138.13 15.28 55.83
C GLU A 78 137.84 15.71 54.38
N LEU A 79 138.88 16.03 53.60
CA LEU A 79 138.74 16.40 52.19
C LEU A 79 138.15 15.27 51.33
N LEU A 80 138.60 14.02 51.54
CA LEU A 80 138.06 12.86 50.83
C LEU A 80 136.60 12.59 51.22
N THR A 81 136.26 12.78 52.50
CA THR A 81 134.88 12.64 52.99
C THR A 81 133.96 13.67 52.35
N ARG A 82 134.38 14.95 52.36
CA ARG A 82 133.62 16.04 51.71
C ARG A 82 133.44 15.81 50.22
N ARG A 83 134.46 15.29 49.52
CA ARG A 83 134.35 14.93 48.09
C ARG A 83 133.32 13.82 47.88
N ARG A 84 133.37 12.76 48.69
CA ARG A 84 132.41 11.65 48.62
C ARG A 84 130.98 12.12 48.90
N GLU A 85 130.79 12.99 49.89
CA GLU A 85 129.49 13.58 50.21
C GLU A 85 128.96 14.44 49.05
N GLN A 86 129.82 15.24 48.43
CA GLN A 86 129.46 16.06 47.27
C GLN A 86 129.08 15.18 46.07
N ASP A 87 129.85 14.11 45.79
CA ASP A 87 129.55 13.18 44.71
C ASP A 87 128.23 12.45 44.95
N GLN A 88 127.97 12.02 46.19
CA GLN A 88 126.70 11.41 46.59
C GLN A 88 125.52 12.39 46.44
N HIS A 89 125.70 13.64 46.84
CA HIS A 89 124.70 14.68 46.67
C HIS A 89 124.39 14.93 45.19
N ASN A 90 125.43 15.06 44.35
CA ASN A 90 125.27 15.27 42.92
C ASN A 90 124.58 14.08 42.24
N LEU A 91 124.94 12.85 42.62
CA LEU A 91 124.28 11.64 42.13
C LEU A 91 122.80 11.60 42.51
N ASN A 92 122.48 11.87 43.77
CA ASN A 92 121.10 11.90 44.25
C ASN A 92 120.29 12.99 43.54
N LYS A 93 120.89 14.16 43.31
CA LYS A 93 120.28 15.24 42.55
C LYS A 93 119.97 14.81 41.12
N ALA A 94 120.95 14.25 40.40
CA ALA A 94 120.76 13.77 39.03
C ALA A 94 119.71 12.64 38.94
N LEU A 95 119.65 11.76 39.94
CA LEU A 95 118.65 10.69 40.01
C LEU A 95 117.24 11.26 40.20
N ASN A 96 117.07 12.25 41.08
CA ASN A 96 115.79 12.93 41.25
C ASN A 96 115.41 13.73 40.00
N GLU A 97 116.34 14.44 39.36
CA GLU A 97 116.09 15.10 38.07
C GLU A 97 115.63 14.10 37.00
N PHE A 98 116.24 12.92 36.92
CA PHE A 98 115.82 11.86 36.00
C PHE A 98 114.41 11.33 36.32
N ARG A 99 114.10 11.13 37.61
CA ARG A 99 112.75 10.74 38.06
C ARG A 99 111.72 11.79 37.66
N ASP A 100 112.04 13.06 37.88
CA ASP A 100 111.15 14.18 37.61
C ASP A 100 110.93 14.40 36.10
N LEU A 101 111.92 14.10 35.27
CA LEU A 101 111.80 14.28 33.81
C LEU A 101 111.18 13.07 33.10
N HIS A 102 111.44 11.85 33.58
CA HIS A 102 111.16 10.63 32.81
C HIS A 102 110.30 9.59 33.54
N GLN A 103 110.03 9.75 34.84
CA GLN A 103 109.26 8.79 35.63
C GLN A 103 107.96 9.38 36.18
N GLN A 104 107.47 10.45 35.55
CA GLN A 104 106.20 11.06 35.93
C GLN A 104 105.03 10.10 35.67
N PRO A 105 103.97 10.13 36.51
CA PRO A 105 102.82 9.25 36.34
C PRO A 105 102.11 9.38 35.00
N ASP A 106 102.10 10.58 34.42
CA ASP A 106 101.48 10.92 33.13
C ASP A 106 102.22 10.39 31.91
N ALA A 107 103.53 10.13 32.05
CA ALA A 107 104.35 9.51 31.02
C ALA A 107 104.21 7.97 30.96
N ARG A 108 103.41 7.36 31.85
CA ARG A 108 103.17 5.91 31.85
C ARG A 108 102.32 5.50 30.65
N ARG A 109 102.55 4.28 30.16
CA ARG A 109 101.82 3.73 29.01
C ARG A 109 100.32 3.62 29.27
N GLU A 110 99.96 3.29 30.50
CA GLU A 110 98.60 3.12 30.98
C GLU A 110 98.02 4.37 31.66
N TRP A 111 98.62 5.54 31.46
CA TRP A 111 98.11 6.78 32.06
C TRP A 111 96.71 7.14 31.55
N ASP A 112 96.42 6.91 30.28
CA ASP A 112 95.09 7.11 29.70
C ASP A 112 93.97 6.35 30.45
N LEU A 113 94.28 5.17 30.97
CA LEU A 113 93.37 4.37 31.80
C LEU A 113 93.28 4.84 33.26
N ASN A 114 94.37 5.39 33.80
CA ASN A 114 94.49 5.79 35.20
C ASN A 114 94.30 7.30 35.44
N ASP A 115 94.12 8.07 34.38
CA ASP A 115 93.90 9.52 34.44
C ASP A 115 92.60 9.80 35.23
N PRO A 116 92.69 10.50 36.39
CA PRO A 116 91.52 10.85 37.18
C PRO A 116 90.47 11.67 36.41
N GLU A 117 90.90 12.37 35.35
CA GLU A 117 90.05 13.19 34.51
C GLU A 117 89.59 12.50 33.22
N ALA A 118 89.92 11.21 33.02
CA ALA A 118 89.57 10.47 31.80
C ALA A 118 88.08 10.62 31.42
N LYS A 119 87.18 10.49 32.40
CA LYS A 119 85.72 10.63 32.18
C LYS A 119 85.27 12.03 31.77
N LYS A 120 86.04 13.08 32.08
CA LYS A 120 85.75 14.46 31.65
C LYS A 120 86.25 14.71 30.22
N LYS A 121 87.36 14.07 29.85
CA LYS A 121 87.97 14.17 28.51
C LYS A 121 87.25 13.30 27.48
N ASP A 122 86.61 12.22 27.93
CA ASP A 122 85.85 11.32 27.08
C ASP A 122 84.57 11.97 26.53
N LYS A 123 84.20 11.58 25.31
CA LYS A 123 82.99 12.09 24.65
C LYS A 123 81.83 11.13 24.90
N PRO A 124 80.57 11.62 24.97
CA PRO A 124 79.41 10.74 24.96
C PRO A 124 79.45 9.75 23.80
N ALA A 125 78.93 8.54 24.03
CA ALA A 125 78.92 7.44 23.07
C ALA A 125 78.19 7.77 21.76
N ARG A 126 77.19 8.68 21.83
CA ARG A 126 76.50 9.29 20.69
C ARG A 126 76.34 10.79 20.97
N VAL A 127 76.83 11.64 20.07
CA VAL A 127 76.79 13.11 20.23
C VAL A 127 75.61 13.75 19.50
N SER A 128 75.18 13.14 18.39
CA SER A 128 74.07 13.58 17.56
C SER A 128 73.36 12.37 16.94
N ASP A 129 72.16 12.57 16.40
CA ASP A 129 71.44 11.54 15.64
C ASP A 129 72.18 11.10 14.38
N ASP A 130 72.95 12.02 13.80
CA ASP A 130 73.77 11.79 12.59
C ASP A 130 75.27 11.65 12.92
N ASP A 131 75.61 11.19 14.13
CA ASP A 131 77.00 10.94 14.52
C ASP A 131 77.62 9.81 13.65
N PRO A 132 78.61 10.11 12.79
CA PRO A 132 79.17 9.12 11.86
C PRO A 132 79.94 8.00 12.56
N ARG A 133 80.26 8.14 13.86
CA ARG A 133 80.89 7.09 14.67
C ARG A 133 79.91 5.99 15.07
N CYS A 134 78.60 6.28 15.07
CA CYS A 134 77.55 5.37 15.47
C CYS A 134 77.08 4.49 14.30
N GLY A 135 77.92 3.57 13.87
CA GLY A 135 77.56 2.52 12.90
C GLY A 135 76.68 1.41 13.51
N ILE A 136 76.22 0.49 12.66
CA ILE A 136 75.30 -0.61 13.02
C ILE A 136 75.87 -1.51 14.14
N SER A 137 77.18 -1.80 14.12
CA SER A 137 77.83 -2.65 15.12
C SER A 137 77.94 -2.02 16.50
N GLY A 138 77.91 -0.69 16.61
CA GLY A 138 78.08 0.03 17.87
C GLY A 138 76.84 0.01 18.78
N ALA A 139 75.68 -0.39 18.27
CA ALA A 139 74.41 -0.48 18.99
C ALA A 139 74.00 0.80 19.74
N GLN A 140 74.49 1.97 19.30
CA GLN A 140 74.14 3.29 19.88
C GLN A 140 72.98 3.99 19.13
N LYS A 141 72.66 3.51 17.92
CA LYS A 141 71.56 4.01 17.08
C LYS A 141 70.82 2.82 16.50
N PHE A 142 69.50 2.85 16.60
CA PHE A 142 68.62 1.81 16.06
C PHE A 142 67.60 2.43 15.11
N ASP A 143 67.39 1.83 13.95
CA ASP A 143 66.44 2.36 12.97
C ASP A 143 64.97 2.28 13.44
N GLY A 144 64.69 1.46 14.45
CA GLY A 144 63.37 1.43 15.11
C GLY A 144 63.11 2.63 16.04
N GLU A 145 64.14 3.39 16.39
CA GLU A 145 64.03 4.62 17.17
C GLU A 145 63.48 5.75 16.29
N ASP A 146 62.16 5.86 16.25
CA ASP A 146 61.49 6.84 15.41
C ASP A 146 61.33 8.20 16.10
N LEU A 147 62.33 9.05 15.88
CA LEU A 147 62.36 10.43 16.33
C LEU A 147 61.26 11.30 15.69
N ASN A 148 60.76 10.90 14.52
CA ASN A 148 59.76 11.65 13.77
C ASN A 148 58.31 11.18 14.02
N SER A 149 58.12 10.30 15.01
CA SER A 149 56.81 9.72 15.37
C SER A 149 55.72 10.76 15.58
N LYS A 150 56.02 11.85 16.29
CA LYS A 150 55.08 12.95 16.55
C LYS A 150 54.66 13.68 15.27
N ALA A 151 55.59 13.96 14.36
CA ALA A 151 55.26 14.62 13.10
C ALA A 151 54.43 13.69 12.20
N ARG A 152 54.77 12.39 12.14
CA ARG A 152 53.97 11.39 11.42
C ARG A 152 52.56 11.29 12.00
N GLN A 153 52.41 11.23 13.32
CA GLN A 153 51.09 11.23 13.98
C GLN A 153 50.28 12.49 13.64
N LYS A 154 50.91 13.67 13.65
CA LYS A 154 50.25 14.93 13.27
C LYS A 154 49.76 14.88 11.82
N LEU A 155 50.60 14.44 10.88
CA LEU A 155 50.23 14.26 9.48
C LEU A 155 49.05 13.28 9.32
N MET A 156 49.09 12.15 10.03
CA MET A 156 47.99 11.17 10.02
C MET A 156 46.69 11.77 10.57
N GLN A 157 46.75 12.56 11.64
CA GLN A 157 45.59 13.25 12.19
C GLN A 157 45.03 14.29 11.22
N GLU A 158 45.88 15.06 10.54
CA GLU A 158 45.47 16.02 9.51
C GLU A 158 44.80 15.33 8.33
N GLN A 159 45.36 14.23 7.84
CA GLN A 159 44.75 13.41 6.78
C GLN A 159 43.39 12.85 7.23
N MET A 160 43.31 12.30 8.43
CA MET A 160 42.06 11.75 8.99
C MET A 160 40.99 12.84 9.13
N ARG A 161 41.37 14.04 9.57
CA ARG A 161 40.48 15.19 9.67
C ARG A 161 39.94 15.61 8.30
N GLU A 162 40.80 15.67 7.28
CA GLU A 162 40.36 16.03 5.93
C GLU A 162 39.47 14.96 5.30
N TRP A 163 39.78 13.67 5.49
CA TRP A 163 38.92 12.58 5.00
C TRP A 163 37.55 12.57 5.68
N THR A 164 37.50 12.67 7.01
CA THR A 164 36.24 12.70 7.76
C THR A 164 35.39 13.92 7.40
N ARG A 165 36.02 15.08 7.20
CA ARG A 165 35.36 16.29 6.69
C ARG A 165 34.75 16.06 5.31
N ARG A 166 35.52 15.54 4.34
CA ARG A 166 35.03 15.24 2.98
C ARG A 166 33.86 14.26 3.00
N GLN A 167 33.98 13.19 3.79
CA GLN A 167 32.92 12.19 3.93
C GLN A 167 31.64 12.80 4.55
N ALA A 168 31.78 13.68 5.55
CA ALA A 168 30.66 14.38 6.14
C ALA A 168 29.98 15.35 5.17
N GLU A 169 30.76 16.13 4.40
CA GLU A 169 30.25 17.02 3.36
C GLU A 169 29.51 16.23 2.26
N GLU A 170 30.08 15.12 1.79
CA GLU A 170 29.45 14.26 0.79
C GLU A 170 28.15 13.64 1.30
N LYS A 171 28.14 13.11 2.53
CA LYS A 171 26.93 12.57 3.16
C LYS A 171 25.85 13.65 3.35
N LYS A 172 26.25 14.89 3.70
CA LYS A 172 25.33 16.03 3.80
C LYS A 172 24.73 16.38 2.44
N ARG A 173 25.55 16.38 1.37
CA ARG A 173 25.11 16.62 -0.01
C ARG A 173 24.14 15.53 -0.48
N GLN A 174 24.47 14.25 -0.27
CA GLN A 174 23.57 13.13 -0.59
C GLN A 174 22.24 13.25 0.15
N LYS A 175 22.26 13.57 1.45
CA LYS A 175 21.03 13.77 2.23
C LYS A 175 20.20 14.95 1.74
N ALA A 176 20.84 16.02 1.27
CA ALA A 176 20.13 17.16 0.67
C ALA A 176 19.49 16.78 -0.67
N HIS A 177 20.21 16.05 -1.54
CA HIS A 177 19.64 15.54 -2.80
C HIS A 177 18.48 14.58 -2.55
N GLN A 178 18.61 13.67 -1.58
CA GLN A 178 17.53 12.76 -1.22
C GLN A 178 16.29 13.52 -0.73
N LYS A 179 16.45 14.51 0.16
CA LYS A 179 15.34 15.35 0.61
C LYS A 179 14.65 16.11 -0.52
N GLU A 180 15.41 16.61 -1.49
CA GLU A 180 14.82 17.30 -2.64
C GLU A 180 14.08 16.31 -3.57
N ALA A 181 14.64 15.12 -3.78
CA ALA A 181 13.97 14.05 -4.53
C ALA A 181 12.66 13.61 -3.85
N ASP A 182 12.69 13.40 -2.53
CA ASP A 182 11.51 13.05 -1.73
C ASP A 182 10.45 14.16 -1.81
N ARG A 183 10.87 15.43 -1.72
CA ARG A 183 9.98 16.59 -1.87
C ARG A 183 9.32 16.64 -3.25
N LEU A 184 10.09 16.41 -4.32
CA LEU A 184 9.57 16.36 -5.68
C LEU A 184 8.59 15.20 -5.87
N TYR A 185 8.90 14.04 -5.31
CA TYR A 185 8.02 12.88 -5.32
C TYR A 185 6.70 13.17 -4.59
N ASP A 186 6.75 13.78 -3.40
CA ASP A 186 5.57 14.18 -2.64
C ASP A 186 4.70 15.19 -3.41
N LEU A 187 5.32 16.17 -4.08
CA LEU A 187 4.60 17.13 -4.92
C LEU A 187 3.90 16.43 -6.09
N HIS A 188 4.60 15.54 -6.78
CA HIS A 188 4.04 14.77 -7.89
C HIS A 188 2.89 13.87 -7.44
N ARG A 189 3.01 13.27 -6.24
CA ARG A 189 1.95 12.45 -5.66
C ARG A 189 0.70 13.28 -5.36
N ARG A 190 0.86 14.46 -4.77
CA ARG A 190 -0.26 15.39 -4.51
C ARG A 190 -0.95 15.81 -5.81
N GLU A 191 -0.18 16.15 -6.82
CA GLU A 191 -0.74 16.50 -8.14
C GLU A 191 -1.51 15.33 -8.76
N ALA A 192 -1.00 14.10 -8.64
CA ALA A 192 -1.69 12.91 -9.11
C ALA A 192 -3.00 12.66 -8.34
N ASP A 193 -3.00 12.82 -7.02
CA ASP A 193 -4.19 12.71 -6.16
C ASP A 193 -5.23 13.78 -6.53
N GLU A 194 -4.83 15.02 -6.74
CA GLU A 194 -5.70 16.12 -7.18
C GLU A 194 -6.33 15.84 -8.55
N ARG A 195 -5.55 15.35 -9.52
CA ARG A 195 -6.05 14.94 -10.83
C ARG A 195 -7.03 13.77 -10.73
N ALA A 196 -6.74 12.78 -9.87
CA ALA A 196 -7.63 11.65 -9.65
C ALA A 196 -8.98 12.10 -9.05
N MET A 197 -8.96 13.01 -8.07
CA MET A 197 -10.19 13.59 -7.52
C MET A 197 -10.98 14.36 -8.58
N ALA A 198 -10.31 15.19 -9.39
CA ALA A 198 -10.96 15.95 -10.47
C ALA A 198 -11.60 15.04 -11.53
N LEU A 199 -10.92 13.94 -11.90
CA LEU A 199 -11.47 12.94 -12.82
C LEU A 199 -12.67 12.21 -12.21
N ALA A 200 -12.61 11.84 -10.93
CA ALA A 200 -13.72 11.20 -10.24
C ALA A 200 -14.97 12.11 -10.19
N THR A 201 -14.79 13.40 -9.87
CA THR A 201 -15.89 14.37 -9.90
C THR A 201 -16.46 14.55 -11.30
N ALA A 202 -15.60 14.62 -12.33
CA ALA A 202 -16.06 14.75 -13.71
C ALA A 202 -16.80 13.50 -14.19
N GLU A 203 -16.38 12.31 -13.78
CA GLU A 203 -17.10 11.06 -14.07
C GLU A 203 -18.48 11.05 -13.40
N GLU A 204 -18.56 11.47 -12.14
CA GLU A 204 -19.82 11.53 -11.40
C GLU A 204 -20.80 12.54 -12.02
N ASP A 205 -20.32 13.71 -12.43
CA ASP A 205 -21.13 14.71 -13.14
C ASP A 205 -21.61 14.19 -14.51
N CYS A 206 -20.75 13.51 -15.27
CA CYS A 206 -21.14 12.85 -16.52
C CYS A 206 -22.21 11.79 -16.29
N ARG A 207 -22.06 10.92 -15.28
CA ARG A 207 -23.07 9.91 -14.93
C ARG A 207 -24.39 10.56 -14.54
N ARG A 208 -24.35 11.65 -13.78
CA ARG A 208 -25.54 12.42 -13.39
C ARG A 208 -26.25 13.00 -14.62
N ALA A 209 -25.51 13.62 -15.52
CA ALA A 209 -26.05 14.18 -16.76
C ALA A 209 -26.68 13.09 -17.66
N ILE A 210 -26.05 11.92 -17.77
CA ILE A 210 -26.61 10.77 -18.51
C ILE A 210 -27.92 10.30 -17.86
N ASN A 211 -27.94 10.17 -16.53
CA ASN A 211 -29.14 9.73 -15.81
C ASN A 211 -30.29 10.74 -15.92
N GLU A 212 -29.99 12.04 -15.86
CA GLU A 212 -30.98 13.10 -16.06
C GLU A 212 -31.53 13.08 -17.49
N ALA A 213 -30.68 12.96 -18.50
CA ALA A 213 -31.10 12.85 -19.89
C ALA A 213 -31.96 11.59 -20.13
N MET A 214 -31.59 10.45 -19.53
CA MET A 214 -32.36 9.21 -19.63
C MET A 214 -33.72 9.33 -18.91
N ARG A 215 -33.77 9.97 -17.74
CA ARG A 215 -35.02 10.26 -17.03
C ARG A 215 -35.94 11.11 -17.91
N ASP A 216 -35.42 12.18 -18.49
CA ASP A 216 -36.20 13.11 -19.30
C ASP A 216 -36.69 12.44 -20.60
N TYR A 217 -35.85 11.61 -21.23
CA TYR A 217 -36.26 10.78 -22.36
C TYR A 217 -37.37 9.80 -21.98
N ASN A 218 -37.21 9.05 -20.89
CA ASN A 218 -38.23 8.10 -20.42
C ASN A 218 -39.55 8.80 -20.07
N LYS A 219 -39.48 10.01 -19.50
CA LYS A 219 -40.66 10.83 -19.22
C LYS A 219 -41.36 11.23 -20.53
N SER A 220 -40.61 11.73 -21.51
CA SER A 220 -41.16 12.09 -22.83
C SER A 220 -41.78 10.89 -23.55
N LEU A 221 -41.18 9.71 -23.42
CA LEU A 221 -41.69 8.47 -24.00
C LEU A 221 -42.98 8.01 -23.30
N ALA A 222 -43.06 8.16 -21.97
CA ALA A 222 -44.26 7.87 -21.21
C ALA A 222 -45.41 8.82 -21.59
N ASP A 223 -45.12 10.12 -21.73
CA ASP A 223 -46.10 11.12 -22.19
C ASP A 223 -46.60 10.80 -23.62
N GLU A 224 -45.69 10.42 -24.54
CA GLU A 224 -46.06 10.00 -25.90
C GLU A 224 -46.93 8.73 -25.89
N GLN A 225 -46.61 7.74 -25.06
CA GLN A 225 -47.43 6.53 -24.92
C GLN A 225 -48.81 6.84 -24.34
N ALA A 226 -48.90 7.73 -23.35
CA ALA A 226 -50.16 8.15 -22.75
C ALA A 226 -51.04 8.89 -23.78
N GLU A 227 -50.46 9.78 -24.59
CA GLU A 227 -51.19 10.46 -25.67
C GLU A 227 -51.64 9.49 -26.76
N LYS A 228 -50.81 8.52 -27.16
CA LYS A 228 -51.21 7.45 -28.10
C LYS A 228 -52.35 6.61 -27.54
N ALA A 229 -52.31 6.25 -26.25
CA ALA A 229 -53.37 5.50 -25.60
C ALA A 229 -54.68 6.31 -25.57
N ARG A 230 -54.62 7.60 -25.23
CA ARG A 230 -55.79 8.50 -25.26
C ARG A 230 -56.39 8.60 -26.66
N LEU A 231 -55.56 8.76 -27.69
CA LEU A 231 -56.02 8.80 -29.09
C LEU A 231 -56.64 7.48 -29.52
N ALA A 232 -56.06 6.34 -29.14
CA ALA A 232 -56.60 5.02 -29.43
C ALA A 232 -57.94 4.78 -28.70
N GLU A 233 -58.08 5.23 -27.46
CA GLU A 233 -59.34 5.18 -26.71
C GLU A 233 -60.40 6.06 -27.38
N GLN A 234 -60.03 7.26 -27.81
CA GLN A 234 -60.94 8.16 -28.54
C GLN A 234 -61.38 7.55 -29.87
N GLN A 235 -60.46 6.96 -30.64
CA GLN A 235 -60.79 6.24 -31.86
C GLN A 235 -61.72 5.05 -31.60
N ALA A 236 -61.45 4.25 -30.56
CA ALA A 236 -62.32 3.14 -30.19
C ALA A 236 -63.72 3.62 -29.80
N LEU A 237 -63.85 4.75 -29.10
CA LEU A 237 -65.13 5.36 -28.78
C LEU A 237 -65.86 5.85 -30.04
N ASP A 238 -65.16 6.49 -30.96
CA ASP A 238 -65.70 6.96 -32.24
C ASP A 238 -66.15 5.78 -33.13
N ASP A 239 -65.37 4.70 -33.18
CA ASP A 239 -65.70 3.47 -33.89
C ASP A 239 -66.93 2.79 -33.27
N ASN A 240 -66.98 2.67 -31.94
CA ASN A 240 -68.14 2.15 -31.22
C ASN A 240 -69.39 3.01 -31.47
N PHE A 241 -69.25 4.34 -31.49
CA PHE A 241 -70.36 5.24 -31.78
C PHE A 241 -70.83 5.08 -33.23
N THR A 242 -69.90 4.93 -34.17
CA THR A 242 -70.19 4.68 -35.58
C THR A 242 -70.89 3.33 -35.77
N GLU A 243 -70.44 2.28 -35.09
CA GLU A 243 -71.11 0.98 -35.09
C GLU A 243 -72.53 1.08 -34.54
N MET A 244 -72.71 1.71 -33.37
CA MET A 244 -74.04 1.92 -32.79
C MET A 244 -74.95 2.70 -33.74
N ALA A 245 -74.47 3.79 -34.33
CA ALA A 245 -75.24 4.60 -35.28
C ALA A 245 -75.61 3.79 -36.54
N ASN A 246 -74.69 2.98 -37.06
CA ASN A 246 -74.94 2.10 -38.20
C ASN A 246 -75.95 1.01 -37.87
N GLN A 247 -75.90 0.41 -36.67
CA GLN A 247 -76.88 -0.58 -36.25
C GLN A 247 -78.26 0.04 -36.05
N VAL A 248 -78.33 1.17 -35.32
CA VAL A 248 -79.59 1.89 -35.03
C VAL A 248 -80.28 2.35 -36.31
N ASN A 249 -79.53 2.89 -37.27
CA ASN A 249 -80.06 3.33 -38.55
C ASN A 249 -80.09 2.23 -39.62
N GLY A 250 -79.65 1.02 -39.28
CA GLY A 250 -79.61 -0.11 -40.18
C GLY A 250 -81.01 -0.66 -40.47
N ASP A 251 -81.15 -1.28 -41.64
CA ASP A 251 -82.41 -1.84 -42.16
C ASP A 251 -83.04 -2.93 -41.26
N MET A 252 -82.24 -3.57 -40.41
CA MET A 252 -82.74 -4.57 -39.44
C MET A 252 -83.53 -3.88 -38.32
N LEU A 253 -82.90 -2.97 -37.57
CA LEU A 253 -83.51 -2.36 -36.39
C LEU A 253 -84.57 -1.30 -36.72
N THR A 254 -84.46 -0.64 -37.88
CA THR A 254 -85.48 0.31 -38.37
C THR A 254 -86.68 -0.38 -39.00
N GLU A 255 -86.63 -1.71 -39.15
CA GLU A 255 -87.61 -2.51 -39.87
C GLU A 255 -88.02 -1.93 -41.24
N ASN A 256 -87.08 -1.29 -41.96
CA ASN A 256 -87.34 -0.64 -43.23
C ASN A 256 -88.14 -1.54 -44.21
N PRO A 257 -89.34 -1.13 -44.67
CA PRO A 257 -90.18 -1.91 -45.59
C PRO A 257 -89.63 -1.95 -47.03
N ASP A 258 -88.80 -0.98 -47.42
CA ASP A 258 -88.27 -0.85 -48.79
C ASP A 258 -87.33 -2.01 -49.16
N VAL A 259 -86.77 -2.68 -48.14
CA VAL A 259 -85.91 -3.87 -48.30
C VAL A 259 -86.67 -5.06 -48.90
N ALA A 260 -88.01 -5.02 -48.89
CA ALA A 260 -88.88 -6.02 -49.52
C ALA A 260 -89.07 -5.79 -51.03
N GLU A 261 -88.65 -4.64 -51.57
CA GLU A 261 -88.78 -4.34 -53.00
C GLU A 261 -87.85 -5.24 -53.83
N SER A 262 -88.42 -5.91 -54.83
CA SER A 262 -87.60 -6.74 -55.73
C SER A 262 -86.97 -5.87 -56.81
N ALA A 263 -85.67 -6.09 -57.06
CA ALA A 263 -84.97 -5.53 -58.22
C ALA A 263 -85.61 -5.92 -59.57
N PHE A 264 -86.43 -6.98 -59.61
CA PHE A 264 -87.13 -7.45 -60.82
C PHE A 264 -88.49 -6.75 -61.07
N GLY A 265 -88.85 -5.76 -60.25
CA GLY A 265 -89.94 -4.82 -60.53
C GLY A 265 -90.92 -4.60 -59.36
N PRO A 266 -91.71 -3.50 -59.40
CA PRO A 266 -92.50 -3.03 -58.25
C PRO A 266 -93.65 -3.95 -57.81
N HIS A 267 -94.09 -4.85 -58.71
CA HIS A 267 -95.17 -5.80 -58.45
C HIS A 267 -94.67 -7.08 -57.75
N ARG A 268 -93.35 -7.22 -57.54
CA ARG A 268 -92.72 -8.41 -56.98
C ARG A 268 -92.05 -8.03 -55.67
N VAL A 269 -92.37 -8.78 -54.63
CA VAL A 269 -91.75 -8.65 -53.30
C VAL A 269 -90.78 -9.79 -53.06
N ILE A 270 -89.68 -9.49 -52.35
CA ILE A 270 -88.75 -10.52 -51.88
C ILE A 270 -89.39 -11.23 -50.68
N THR A 271 -89.64 -12.53 -50.80
CA THR A 271 -90.53 -13.29 -49.92
C THR A 271 -90.06 -13.41 -48.48
N ASP A 272 -88.74 -13.46 -48.25
CA ASP A 272 -88.13 -13.56 -46.91
C ASP A 272 -88.10 -12.23 -46.14
N ARG A 273 -88.26 -11.10 -46.84
CA ARG A 273 -88.18 -9.74 -46.30
C ARG A 273 -89.52 -9.01 -46.27
N TRP A 274 -90.60 -9.70 -46.65
CA TRP A 274 -91.92 -9.10 -46.69
C TRP A 274 -92.49 -8.87 -45.28
N LYS A 275 -92.76 -7.61 -44.95
CA LYS A 275 -93.22 -7.15 -43.62
C LYS A 275 -94.68 -6.68 -43.60
N GLY A 276 -95.53 -7.30 -44.43
CA GLY A 276 -96.95 -6.96 -44.55
C GLY A 276 -97.26 -5.91 -45.61
N MET A 277 -98.51 -5.46 -45.66
CA MET A 277 -98.98 -4.47 -46.63
C MET A 277 -98.68 -3.05 -46.16
N SER A 278 -98.43 -2.13 -47.09
CA SER A 278 -98.21 -0.72 -46.74
C SER A 278 -99.49 -0.10 -46.13
N PRO A 279 -99.37 0.94 -45.29
CA PRO A 279 -100.54 1.67 -44.77
C PRO A 279 -101.48 2.14 -45.89
N GLU A 280 -100.94 2.60 -47.01
CA GLU A 280 -101.70 3.02 -48.19
C GLU A 280 -102.49 1.86 -48.82
N GLN A 281 -101.88 0.67 -48.94
CA GLN A 281 -102.56 -0.54 -49.44
C GLN A 281 -103.69 -0.98 -48.50
N LEU A 282 -103.46 -0.92 -47.18
CA LEU A 282 -104.48 -1.24 -46.18
C LEU A 282 -105.63 -0.22 -46.19
N GLU A 283 -105.34 1.06 -46.38
CA GLU A 283 -106.35 2.12 -46.52
C GLU A 283 -107.19 1.92 -47.78
N GLU A 284 -106.58 1.56 -48.90
CA GLU A 284 -107.30 1.27 -50.13
C GLU A 284 -108.19 0.02 -49.98
N ILE A 285 -107.72 -1.03 -49.30
CA ILE A 285 -108.57 -2.19 -48.96
C ILE A 285 -109.76 -1.76 -48.09
N ARG A 286 -109.53 -0.94 -47.05
CA ARG A 286 -110.61 -0.43 -46.20
C ARG A 286 -111.61 0.41 -46.99
N ARG A 287 -111.13 1.22 -47.93
CA ARG A 287 -111.96 2.02 -48.84
C ARG A 287 -112.80 1.14 -49.76
N ILE A 288 -112.21 0.10 -50.34
CA ILE A 288 -112.92 -0.89 -51.17
C ILE A 288 -113.96 -1.65 -50.35
N GLN A 289 -113.64 -2.06 -49.13
CA GLN A 289 -114.60 -2.71 -48.21
C GLN A 289 -115.77 -1.80 -47.88
N GLU A 290 -115.53 -0.50 -47.66
CA GLU A 290 -116.60 0.47 -47.43
C GLU A 290 -117.51 0.63 -48.65
N LEU A 291 -116.93 0.71 -49.86
CA LEU A 291 -117.68 0.72 -51.10
C LEU A 291 -118.53 -0.56 -51.26
N GLN A 292 -117.99 -1.73 -50.93
CA GLN A 292 -118.75 -2.99 -50.94
C GLN A 292 -119.90 -3.00 -49.94
N ARG A 293 -119.74 -2.41 -48.74
CA ARG A 293 -120.84 -2.27 -47.77
C ARG A 293 -121.95 -1.38 -48.30
N GLN A 294 -121.59 -0.27 -48.92
CA GLN A 294 -122.55 0.67 -49.52
C GLN A 294 -123.29 0.03 -50.70
N GLU A 295 -122.57 -0.67 -51.58
CA GLU A 295 -123.17 -1.38 -52.72
C GLU A 295 -124.12 -2.49 -52.26
N LYS A 296 -123.71 -3.30 -51.27
CA LYS A 296 -124.55 -4.36 -50.71
C LYS A 296 -125.80 -3.80 -50.02
N LYS A 297 -125.71 -2.61 -49.41
CA LYS A 297 -126.86 -1.90 -48.86
C LYS A 297 -127.82 -1.45 -49.96
N ARG A 298 -127.30 -0.90 -51.06
CA ARG A 298 -128.09 -0.53 -52.25
C ARG A 298 -128.82 -1.72 -52.86
N ILE A 299 -128.13 -2.85 -53.04
CA ILE A 299 -128.73 -4.08 -53.59
C ILE A 299 -129.88 -4.56 -52.70
N LYS A 300 -129.73 -4.47 -51.37
CA LYS A 300 -130.77 -4.86 -50.43
C LYS A 300 -131.98 -3.92 -50.45
N GLU A 301 -131.75 -2.62 -50.59
CA GLU A 301 -132.82 -1.62 -50.77
C GLU A 301 -133.59 -1.87 -52.08
N ASP A 302 -132.90 -2.16 -53.19
CA ASP A 302 -133.52 -2.55 -54.48
C ASP A 302 -134.27 -3.90 -54.41
N GLU A 303 -133.79 -4.87 -53.61
CA GLU A 303 -134.53 -6.12 -53.33
C GLU A 303 -135.81 -5.85 -52.54
N GLU A 304 -135.75 -5.03 -51.48
CA GLU A 304 -136.93 -4.66 -50.69
C GLU A 304 -137.97 -3.89 -51.50
N GLU A 305 -137.57 -3.04 -52.45
CA GLU A 305 -138.52 -2.38 -53.37
C GLU A 305 -139.16 -3.38 -54.33
N ARG A 306 -138.37 -4.28 -54.94
CA ARG A 306 -138.89 -5.32 -55.83
C ARG A 306 -139.85 -6.29 -55.12
N ASP A 307 -139.55 -6.67 -53.88
CA ASP A 307 -140.43 -7.53 -53.08
C ASP A 307 -141.75 -6.84 -52.75
N LYS A 308 -141.74 -5.52 -52.46
CA LYS A 308 -142.97 -4.74 -52.26
C LYS A 308 -143.82 -4.67 -53.54
N GLU A 309 -143.19 -4.54 -54.71
CA GLU A 309 -143.89 -4.57 -56.00
C GLU A 309 -144.49 -5.95 -56.29
N TRP A 310 -143.75 -7.02 -56.02
CA TRP A 310 -144.21 -8.40 -56.14
C TRP A 310 -145.36 -8.72 -55.19
N GLU A 311 -145.33 -8.24 -53.94
CA GLU A 311 -146.46 -8.40 -53.02
C GLU A 311 -147.72 -7.66 -53.50
N LYS A 312 -147.57 -6.43 -54.03
CA LYS A 312 -148.70 -5.69 -54.61
C LYS A 312 -149.33 -6.43 -55.79
N GLN A 313 -148.52 -7.00 -56.68
CA GLN A 313 -149.02 -7.84 -57.77
C GLN A 313 -149.71 -9.10 -57.25
N ARG A 314 -149.10 -9.81 -56.28
CA ARG A 314 -149.69 -11.01 -55.69
C ARG A 314 -151.05 -10.75 -55.03
N LEU A 315 -151.19 -9.63 -54.31
CA LEU A 315 -152.46 -9.21 -53.71
C LEU A 315 -153.51 -8.84 -54.77
N PHE A 316 -153.10 -8.19 -55.87
CA PHE A 316 -153.96 -7.88 -56.99
C PHE A 316 -154.47 -9.16 -57.68
N ASP A 317 -153.58 -10.10 -57.97
CA ASP A 317 -153.89 -11.38 -58.61
C ASP A 317 -154.78 -12.26 -57.71
N ALA A 318 -154.50 -12.33 -56.40
CA ALA A 318 -155.35 -13.04 -55.45
C ALA A 318 -156.78 -12.45 -55.38
N ARG A 319 -156.90 -11.12 -55.45
CA ARG A 319 -158.20 -10.42 -55.47
C ARG A 319 -158.94 -10.67 -56.78
N SER A 320 -158.24 -10.70 -57.92
CA SER A 320 -158.79 -11.04 -59.23
C SER A 320 -159.25 -12.50 -59.29
N GLY A 321 -158.46 -13.44 -58.75
CA GLY A 321 -158.81 -14.86 -58.64
C GLY A 321 -160.08 -15.09 -57.84
N LEU A 322 -160.23 -14.43 -56.68
CA LEU A 322 -161.46 -14.49 -55.87
C LEU A 322 -162.70 -13.94 -56.59
N LEU A 323 -162.53 -12.93 -57.46
CA LEU A 323 -163.63 -12.39 -58.27
C LEU A 323 -164.05 -13.37 -59.37
N MET A 324 -163.08 -13.97 -60.07
CA MET A 324 -163.33 -15.01 -61.08
C MET A 324 -163.99 -16.26 -60.48
N GLU A 325 -163.57 -16.68 -59.28
CA GLU A 325 -164.14 -17.84 -58.58
C GLU A 325 -165.61 -17.59 -58.19
N ARG A 326 -165.93 -16.38 -57.69
CA ARG A 326 -167.33 -15.98 -57.42
C ARG A 326 -168.19 -15.91 -58.67
N GLU A 327 -167.63 -15.49 -59.80
CA GLU A 327 -168.33 -15.46 -61.08
C GLU A 327 -168.59 -16.89 -61.58
N GLY A 328 -167.59 -17.77 -61.50
CA GLY A 328 -167.71 -19.19 -61.80
C GLY A 328 -168.80 -19.88 -60.97
N ASP A 329 -168.88 -19.59 -59.67
CA ASP A 329 -169.92 -20.15 -58.80
C ASP A 329 -171.34 -19.64 -59.11
N ARG A 330 -171.49 -18.41 -59.59
CA ARG A 330 -172.80 -17.90 -60.05
C ARG A 330 -173.24 -18.60 -61.32
N ILE A 331 -172.33 -18.79 -62.28
CA ILE A 331 -172.61 -19.50 -63.53
C ILE A 331 -172.98 -20.96 -63.24
N ARG A 332 -172.22 -21.63 -62.34
CA ARG A 332 -172.48 -23.02 -61.92
C ARG A 332 -173.87 -23.19 -61.30
N LYS A 333 -174.27 -22.29 -60.39
CA LYS A 333 -175.62 -22.28 -59.79
C LYS A 333 -176.73 -21.95 -60.80
N GLY A 334 -176.43 -21.15 -61.84
CA GLY A 334 -177.36 -20.86 -62.94
C GLY A 334 -177.65 -22.11 -63.77
N LEU A 335 -176.58 -22.80 -64.20
CA LEU A 335 -176.66 -24.06 -64.95
C LEU A 335 -177.39 -25.16 -64.18
N GLU A 336 -177.12 -25.32 -62.87
CA GLU A 336 -177.85 -26.29 -62.03
C GLU A 336 -179.36 -26.02 -61.99
N LYS A 337 -179.77 -24.75 -61.89
CA LYS A 337 -181.20 -24.38 -61.91
C LYS A 337 -181.85 -24.66 -63.25
N GLU A 338 -181.18 -24.35 -64.36
CA GLU A 338 -181.68 -24.65 -65.71
C GLU A 338 -181.79 -26.17 -65.94
N GLN A 339 -180.83 -26.94 -65.43
CA GLN A 339 -180.83 -28.40 -65.55
C GLN A 339 -181.96 -29.05 -64.73
N VAL A 340 -182.25 -28.53 -63.53
CA VAL A 340 -183.42 -28.95 -62.72
C VAL A 340 -184.74 -28.57 -63.40
N ALA A 341 -184.83 -27.37 -63.98
CA ALA A 341 -186.03 -26.93 -64.71
C ALA A 341 -186.27 -27.74 -65.99
N SER A 342 -185.20 -28.10 -66.71
CA SER A 342 -185.28 -28.96 -67.90
C SER A 342 -185.72 -30.38 -67.55
N ASN A 343 -185.14 -30.98 -66.50
CA ASN A 343 -185.51 -32.33 -66.04
C ASN A 343 -186.96 -32.43 -65.54
N THR A 344 -187.47 -31.41 -64.86
CA THR A 344 -188.88 -31.37 -64.41
C THR A 344 -189.86 -31.25 -65.58
N ARG A 345 -189.51 -30.50 -66.63
CA ARG A 345 -190.31 -30.38 -67.85
C ARG A 345 -190.36 -31.68 -68.66
N LEU A 346 -189.20 -32.32 -68.84
CA LEU A 346 -189.09 -33.65 -69.48
C LEU A 346 -189.88 -34.72 -68.74
N ALA A 347 -189.85 -34.73 -67.40
CA ALA A 347 -190.61 -35.68 -66.60
C ALA A 347 -192.14 -35.50 -66.74
N ALA A 348 -192.63 -34.26 -66.90
CA ALA A 348 -194.04 -33.97 -67.10
C ALA A 348 -194.53 -34.39 -68.50
N GLU A 349 -193.75 -34.11 -69.55
CA GLU A 349 -194.06 -34.54 -70.93
C GLU A 349 -194.09 -36.06 -71.07
N GLN A 350 -193.15 -36.76 -70.43
CA GLN A 350 -193.09 -38.22 -70.49
C GLN A 350 -194.32 -38.87 -69.81
N LYS A 351 -194.78 -38.27 -68.71
CA LYS A 351 -195.98 -38.73 -67.98
C LYS A 351 -197.27 -38.48 -68.77
N SER A 352 -197.43 -37.31 -69.40
CA SER A 352 -198.62 -37.02 -70.21
C SER A 352 -198.70 -37.91 -71.46
N ASN A 353 -197.56 -38.25 -72.05
CA ASN A 353 -197.51 -39.12 -73.23
C ASN A 353 -197.87 -40.58 -72.87
N GLN A 354 -197.47 -41.05 -71.69
CA GLN A 354 -197.89 -42.36 -71.17
C GLN A 354 -199.40 -42.40 -70.89
N GLU A 355 -199.96 -41.35 -70.29
CA GLU A 355 -201.41 -41.26 -70.02
C GLU A 355 -202.25 -41.22 -71.31
N TYR A 356 -201.76 -40.59 -72.39
CA TYR A 356 -202.42 -40.59 -73.71
C TYR A 356 -202.40 -41.98 -74.38
N MET A 357 -201.27 -42.69 -74.32
CA MET A 357 -201.13 -44.01 -74.93
C MET A 357 -202.04 -45.06 -74.27
N ASP A 358 -202.18 -45.04 -72.95
CA ASP A 358 -203.01 -46.00 -72.21
C ASP A 358 -204.52 -45.74 -72.34
N SER A 359 -204.94 -44.49 -72.57
CA SER A 359 -206.37 -44.11 -72.55
C SER A 359 -207.03 -44.11 -73.93
N GLU A 360 -206.35 -43.63 -74.98
CA GLU A 360 -206.97 -43.46 -76.31
C GLU A 360 -206.60 -44.54 -77.32
N VAL A 361 -205.40 -45.13 -77.22
CA VAL A 361 -204.89 -46.07 -78.24
C VAL A 361 -205.20 -47.53 -77.90
N TYR A 362 -205.28 -47.86 -76.60
CA TYR A 362 -205.39 -49.25 -76.15
C TYR A 362 -206.77 -49.66 -75.59
N THR A 363 -207.88 -49.14 -76.12
CA THR A 363 -209.23 -49.69 -75.78
C THR A 363 -210.19 -49.85 -76.97
N ASN A 364 -210.57 -51.10 -77.26
CA ASN A 364 -211.50 -51.50 -78.33
C ASN A 364 -212.95 -51.47 -77.85
N ARG A 365 -213.85 -50.69 -78.52
CA ARG A 365 -215.31 -50.74 -78.29
C ARG A 365 -216.10 -50.87 -79.60
N PRO A 366 -217.14 -51.74 -79.68
CA PRO A 366 -217.93 -51.97 -80.90
C PRO A 366 -218.93 -50.84 -81.14
N THR A 367 -219.13 -50.48 -82.42
CA THR A 367 -219.99 -49.35 -82.82
C THR A 367 -221.40 -49.77 -83.23
N ALA A 368 -222.31 -48.78 -83.17
CA ALA A 368 -223.78 -48.90 -83.12
C ALA A 368 -224.48 -49.77 -84.18
N ALA A 369 -223.84 -50.16 -85.28
CA ALA A 369 -224.37 -51.15 -86.23
C ALA A 369 -224.63 -52.52 -85.56
N TYR A 370 -223.88 -52.87 -84.52
CA TYR A 370 -224.07 -54.11 -83.75
C TYR A 370 -225.39 -54.13 -82.95
N PHE A 371 -225.86 -52.98 -82.44
CA PHE A 371 -227.01 -52.91 -81.54
C PHE A 371 -228.35 -52.62 -82.23
N GLN A 372 -228.32 -52.09 -83.45
CA GLN A 372 -229.54 -51.91 -84.26
C GLN A 372 -230.17 -53.23 -84.74
N GLN A 373 -229.54 -54.38 -84.47
CA GLN A 373 -230.08 -55.71 -84.79
C GLN A 373 -231.14 -56.23 -83.81
N TRP A 374 -231.37 -55.57 -82.67
CA TRP A 374 -232.16 -56.14 -81.58
C TRP A 374 -233.53 -55.47 -81.38
N ASN A 375 -234.56 -56.27 -81.66
CA ASN A 375 -235.91 -56.28 -81.06
C ASN A 375 -236.70 -54.97 -81.06
N THR A 376 -236.90 -54.51 -82.28
CA THR A 376 -237.78 -53.46 -82.80
C THR A 376 -239.27 -53.72 -82.67
N THR A 377 -239.72 -54.76 -81.99
CA THR A 377 -241.14 -55.09 -82.03
C THR A 377 -241.70 -55.60 -80.75
N SER A 378 -243.00 -55.33 -80.70
CA SER A 378 -243.87 -55.19 -79.57
C SER A 378 -244.31 -56.51 -78.96
N ARG A 379 -243.53 -57.57 -79.15
CA ARG A 379 -243.82 -58.91 -78.65
C ARG A 379 -242.57 -59.60 -78.14
#